data_AF-A0A964C6D4-F1
#
_entry.id   AF-A0A964C6D4-F1
#
_cell.length_a   1.000
_cell.length_b   1.000
_cell.length_c   1.000
_cell.angle_alpha   90.00
_cell.angle_beta   90.00
_cell.angle_gamma   90.00
#
_symmetry.space_group_name_H-M   'P 1'
#
loop_
_entity.id
_entity.type
_entity.pdbx_description
1 polymer ?
#
loop_
_entity_poly.entity_id
_entity_poly.type
_entity_poly.pdbx_seq_one_letter_code
_entity_poly.pdbx_strand_id
1 'polypeptide(L)'
;MSDFLSADAASNSGSSPSTNNEPQTATFSAMAGDRKNPAPRTPAAGEAPLRLVETAFLASTASLIWLINYYFPLGPLLRVFFPVPIALVYLRWGNRAAWMSALVSGLLLSVLMGPTRSILYVIPFGIMGVALGGLWRRKASWSVSITVGAVIGAVGFFFKFWLLSALVGQDLWVYVTAQVTEIVEWVFVKLGWLSVPSLSTIGAIAAGMILVNNIVYLFVVHLVALLLLDRLGNPIPRPPRWVQVLIDYEE
;
A
#
# COMPACT_ATOMS: atom_id res chain seq x y z
N MET A 1 0.87 -46.52 84.58
CA MET A 1 1.61 -47.26 83.53
C MET A 1 1.11 -46.69 82.21
N SER A 2 1.94 -45.84 81.60
CA SER A 2 1.95 -45.39 80.18
C SER A 2 0.61 -45.24 79.44
N ASP A 3 0.15 -44.03 79.12
CA ASP A 3 0.61 -43.13 78.04
C ASP A 3 -0.03 -43.39 76.67
N PHE A 4 -0.50 -42.28 76.08
CA PHE A 4 -0.64 -41.99 74.65
C PHE A 4 -1.82 -42.63 73.90
N LEU A 5 -2.65 -41.91 73.14
CA LEU A 5 -2.74 -40.49 72.77
C LEU A 5 -4.17 -40.23 72.26
N SER A 6 -4.73 -39.12 72.75
CA SER A 6 -5.46 -38.09 72.02
C SER A 6 -6.78 -38.48 71.32
N ALA A 7 -7.91 -38.05 71.88
CA ALA A 7 -8.45 -36.67 71.81
C ALA A 7 -8.98 -36.43 70.39
N ASP A 8 -10.29 -36.52 70.22
CA ASP A 8 -11.28 -35.46 70.48
C ASP A 8 -11.77 -35.05 69.09
N ALA A 9 -13.00 -34.67 68.83
CA ALA A 9 -14.23 -34.62 69.58
C ALA A 9 -15.27 -34.61 68.46
N ALA A 10 -16.36 -35.36 68.57
CA ALA A 10 -17.65 -34.80 68.94
C ALA A 10 -17.94 -33.49 68.18
N SER A 11 -18.98 -33.37 67.38
CA SER A 11 -20.37 -33.72 67.72
C SER A 11 -21.20 -33.25 66.51
N ASN A 12 -22.08 -34.11 65.98
CA ASN A 12 -23.51 -34.15 66.33
C ASN A 12 -24.25 -32.94 65.71
N SER A 13 -25.36 -33.05 64.98
CA SER A 13 -26.38 -34.10 64.88
C SER A 13 -27.38 -33.67 63.79
N GLY A 14 -27.92 -34.65 63.04
CA GLY A 14 -29.28 -34.63 62.49
C GLY A 14 -29.57 -33.61 61.38
N SER A 15 -30.36 -33.87 60.35
CA SER A 15 -31.26 -34.98 60.02
C SER A 15 -31.71 -34.73 58.57
N SER A 16 -31.83 -35.80 57.78
CA SER A 16 -32.31 -35.89 56.39
C SER A 16 -33.77 -35.33 56.22
N PRO A 17 -34.40 -35.28 55.01
CA PRO A 17 -33.95 -35.71 53.68
C PRO A 17 -34.32 -34.76 52.48
N SER A 18 -33.71 -35.04 51.32
CA SER A 18 -34.23 -34.87 49.94
C SER A 18 -34.99 -33.59 49.55
N THR A 19 -34.44 -32.80 48.61
CA THR A 19 -35.07 -32.50 47.31
C THR A 19 -34.19 -31.63 46.42
N ASN A 20 -34.16 -31.98 45.13
CA ASN A 20 -33.92 -31.13 43.96
C ASN A 20 -32.48 -30.72 43.60
N ASN A 21 -31.94 -31.45 42.62
CA ASN A 21 -31.36 -30.95 41.37
C ASN A 21 -30.92 -29.47 41.34
N GLU A 22 -29.59 -29.30 41.41
CA GLU A 22 -28.71 -28.38 40.66
C GLU A 22 -29.33 -27.36 39.68
N PRO A 23 -28.72 -26.16 39.47
CA PRO A 23 -27.31 -26.11 39.07
C PRO A 23 -26.44 -24.95 39.59
N GLN A 24 -25.14 -25.24 39.59
CA GLN A 24 -23.98 -24.37 39.83
C GLN A 24 -23.81 -23.24 38.79
N THR A 25 -24.90 -22.64 38.29
CA THR A 25 -24.88 -21.65 37.21
C THR A 25 -24.77 -20.20 37.71
N ALA A 26 -24.79 -19.97 39.02
CA ALA A 26 -24.87 -18.62 39.58
C ALA A 26 -23.51 -17.87 39.63
N THR A 27 -22.38 -18.54 39.49
CA THR A 27 -21.06 -17.92 39.71
C THR A 27 -20.34 -17.45 38.46
N PHE A 28 -20.73 -17.89 37.26
CA PHE A 28 -20.11 -17.42 36.00
C PHE A 28 -20.81 -16.19 35.39
N SER A 29 -22.01 -15.85 35.83
CA SER A 29 -22.80 -14.75 35.25
C SER A 29 -22.47 -13.37 35.84
N ALA A 30 -21.70 -13.29 36.94
CA ALA A 30 -21.40 -12.04 37.64
C ALA A 30 -20.15 -11.30 37.12
N MET A 31 -19.41 -11.87 36.16
CA MET A 31 -18.20 -11.24 35.59
C MET A 31 -18.38 -10.75 34.15
N ALA A 32 -19.60 -10.82 33.61
CA ALA A 32 -19.95 -10.29 32.29
C ALA A 32 -20.31 -8.78 32.34
N GLY A 33 -19.66 -8.04 33.25
CA GLY A 33 -19.81 -6.60 33.38
C GLY A 33 -19.15 -5.86 32.22
N ASP A 34 -19.98 -5.14 31.47
CA ASP A 34 -19.65 -3.88 30.79
C ASP A 34 -18.47 -3.89 29.80
N ARG A 35 -18.52 -4.76 28.78
CA ARG A 35 -17.87 -4.42 27.51
C ARG A 35 -18.77 -3.45 26.74
N LYS A 36 -18.82 -2.20 27.19
CA LYS A 36 -19.32 -1.09 26.37
C LYS A 36 -18.51 -1.08 25.08
N ASN A 37 -19.14 -1.55 24.00
CA ASN A 37 -18.61 -1.39 22.65
C ASN A 37 -18.36 0.12 22.48
N PRO A 38 -17.14 0.59 22.18
CA PRO A 38 -16.91 2.01 22.00
C PRO A 38 -17.83 2.49 20.89
N ALA A 39 -18.74 3.41 21.23
CA ALA A 39 -19.67 3.99 20.27
C ALA A 39 -18.89 4.52 19.06
N PRO A 40 -19.43 4.43 17.83
CA PRO A 40 -18.82 5.03 16.66
C PRO A 40 -18.54 6.50 16.99
N ARG A 41 -17.27 6.92 16.95
CA ARG A 41 -16.90 8.32 17.18
C ARG A 41 -17.63 9.16 16.16
N THR A 42 -18.65 9.90 16.60
CA THR A 42 -19.31 10.91 15.78
C THR A 42 -18.24 11.92 15.39
N PRO A 43 -18.00 12.16 14.08
CA PRO A 43 -16.98 13.12 13.65
C PRO A 43 -17.26 14.47 14.32
N ALA A 44 -16.22 15.14 14.81
CA ALA A 44 -16.38 16.46 15.39
C ALA A 44 -17.04 17.40 14.35
N ALA A 45 -17.88 18.33 14.81
CA ALA A 45 -18.61 19.25 13.94
C ALA A 45 -17.63 20.12 13.13
N GLY A 46 -17.27 19.68 11.92
CA GLY A 46 -16.25 20.30 11.06
C GLY A 46 -15.33 19.30 10.35
N GLU A 47 -15.13 18.09 10.89
CA GLU A 47 -14.26 17.08 10.28
C GLU A 47 -14.84 16.52 8.97
N ALA A 48 -16.17 16.37 8.89
CA ALA A 48 -16.82 15.81 7.70
C ALA A 48 -16.70 16.73 6.46
N PRO A 49 -16.99 18.05 6.54
CA PRO A 49 -16.73 18.98 5.44
C PRO A 49 -15.25 19.07 5.06
N LEU A 50 -14.34 19.15 6.03
CA LEU A 50 -12.90 19.26 5.77
C LEU A 50 -12.37 18.01 5.05
N ARG A 51 -12.79 16.83 5.50
CA ARG A 51 -12.45 15.55 4.85
C ARG A 51 -12.92 15.53 3.40
N LEU A 52 -14.14 15.98 3.14
CA LEU A 52 -14.69 16.02 1.78
C LEU A 52 -13.87 16.97 0.89
N VAL A 53 -13.57 18.17 1.36
CA VAL A 53 -12.81 19.17 0.59
C VAL A 53 -11.39 18.72 0.30
N GLU A 54 -10.65 18.22 1.29
CA GLU A 54 -9.27 17.78 1.09
C GLU A 54 -9.19 16.55 0.16
N THR A 55 -10.10 15.59 0.32
CA THR A 55 -10.13 14.40 -0.54
C THR A 55 -10.48 14.75 -1.98
N ALA A 56 -11.41 15.69 -2.21
CA ALA A 56 -11.75 16.21 -3.53
C ALA A 56 -10.59 17.00 -4.14
N PHE A 57 -9.93 17.86 -3.37
CA PHE A 57 -8.78 18.64 -3.82
C PHE A 57 -7.61 17.75 -4.25
N LEU A 58 -7.27 16.74 -3.46
CA LEU A 58 -6.19 15.81 -3.77
C LEU A 58 -6.54 14.86 -4.92
N ALA A 59 -7.81 14.42 -5.03
CA ALA A 59 -8.28 13.66 -6.19
C ALA A 59 -8.22 14.48 -7.49
N SER A 60 -8.61 15.75 -7.44
CA SER A 60 -8.48 16.69 -8.56
C SER A 60 -7.01 16.92 -8.91
N THR A 61 -6.15 17.11 -7.91
CA THR A 61 -4.69 17.27 -8.11
C THR A 61 -4.07 16.05 -8.79
N ALA A 62 -4.38 14.84 -8.31
CA ALA A 62 -3.97 13.58 -8.95
C ALA A 62 -4.38 13.53 -10.43
N SER A 63 -5.64 13.86 -10.71
CA SER A 63 -6.18 13.86 -12.08
C SER A 63 -5.51 14.92 -12.95
N LEU A 64 -5.30 16.13 -12.42
CA LEU A 64 -4.69 17.24 -13.13
C LEU A 64 -3.24 16.93 -13.50
N ILE A 65 -2.46 16.35 -12.58
CA ILE A 65 -1.07 15.95 -12.84
C ILE A 65 -1.01 14.93 -13.99
N TRP A 66 -1.92 13.94 -13.99
CA TRP A 66 -2.02 12.99 -15.10
C TRP A 66 -2.43 13.68 -16.41
N LEU A 67 -3.41 14.56 -16.34
CA LEU A 67 -3.92 15.32 -17.49
C LEU A 67 -2.79 16.10 -18.16
N ILE A 68 -2.03 16.84 -17.35
CA ILE A 68 -0.88 17.63 -17.81
C ILE A 68 0.17 16.70 -18.42
N ASN A 69 0.56 15.62 -17.75
CA ASN A 69 1.58 14.71 -18.29
C ASN A 69 1.15 14.08 -19.62
N TYR A 70 -0.15 13.83 -19.81
CA TYR A 70 -0.67 13.26 -21.06
C TYR A 70 -0.55 14.23 -22.24
N TYR A 71 -0.92 15.51 -22.06
CA TYR A 71 -0.87 16.51 -23.13
C TYR A 71 0.51 17.16 -23.29
N PHE A 72 1.22 17.33 -22.17
CA PHE A 72 2.53 17.95 -22.07
C PHE A 72 3.48 16.98 -21.34
N PRO A 73 4.08 16.00 -22.04
CA PRO A 73 4.96 15.03 -21.40
C PRO A 73 6.29 15.69 -20.98
N LEU A 74 6.34 16.22 -19.75
CA LEU A 74 7.55 16.80 -19.12
C LEU A 74 8.58 15.75 -18.67
N GLY A 75 8.70 14.65 -19.43
CA GLY A 75 9.60 13.55 -19.09
C GLY A 75 9.22 12.79 -17.81
N PRO A 76 10.20 12.18 -17.12
CA PRO A 76 9.95 11.37 -15.91
C PRO A 76 9.48 12.17 -14.68
N LEU A 77 9.70 13.49 -14.67
CA LEU A 77 9.55 14.33 -13.47
C LEU A 77 8.11 14.33 -12.92
N LEU A 78 7.12 14.58 -13.78
CA LEU A 78 5.71 14.60 -13.37
C LEU A 78 5.21 13.24 -12.88
N ARG A 79 5.76 12.14 -13.43
CA ARG A 79 5.31 10.77 -13.13
C ARG A 79 5.56 10.37 -11.68
N VAL A 80 6.56 10.98 -11.05
CA VAL A 80 6.90 10.74 -9.64
C VAL A 80 5.75 11.18 -8.72
N PHE A 81 4.97 12.19 -9.11
CA PHE A 81 3.87 12.71 -8.31
C PHE A 81 2.57 11.92 -8.46
N PHE A 82 2.46 11.00 -9.42
CA PHE A 82 1.19 10.29 -9.68
C PHE A 82 0.57 9.57 -8.47
N PRO A 83 1.33 8.78 -7.67
CA PRO A 83 0.76 8.11 -6.50
C PRO A 83 0.66 9.05 -5.27
N VAL A 84 1.34 10.19 -5.27
CA VAL A 84 1.57 11.00 -4.07
C VAL A 84 0.31 11.66 -3.51
N PRO A 85 -0.56 12.32 -4.31
CA PRO A 85 -1.81 12.90 -3.77
C PRO A 85 -2.72 11.85 -3.13
N ILE A 86 -2.82 10.66 -3.74
CA ILE A 86 -3.64 9.56 -3.20
C ILE A 86 -3.03 9.00 -1.91
N ALA A 87 -1.71 8.86 -1.85
CA ALA A 87 -1.01 8.45 -0.63
C ALA A 87 -1.19 9.46 0.51
N LEU A 88 -1.16 10.77 0.20
CA LEU A 88 -1.43 11.83 1.17
C LEU A 88 -2.86 11.76 1.72
N VAL A 89 -3.85 11.49 0.88
CA VAL A 89 -5.23 11.25 1.34
C VAL A 89 -5.28 10.09 2.33
N TYR A 90 -4.54 9.01 2.06
CA TYR A 90 -4.47 7.87 2.98
C TYR A 90 -3.90 8.26 4.34
N LEU A 91 -2.81 9.05 4.35
CA LEU A 91 -2.16 9.49 5.58
C LEU A 91 -3.09 10.38 6.42
N ARG A 92 -3.81 11.31 5.78
CA ARG A 92 -4.71 12.25 6.47
C ARG A 92 -6.04 11.64 6.89
N TRP A 93 -6.71 10.92 5.99
CA TRP A 93 -8.12 10.52 6.14
C TRP A 93 -8.34 9.00 6.09
N GLY A 94 -7.28 8.22 5.91
CA GLY A 94 -7.28 6.76 5.97
C GLY A 94 -7.75 6.03 4.71
N ASN A 95 -7.84 4.70 4.84
CA ASN A 95 -8.03 3.77 3.72
C ASN A 95 -9.28 4.06 2.87
N ARG A 96 -10.44 4.29 3.51
CA ARG A 96 -11.69 4.55 2.78
C ARG A 96 -11.59 5.82 1.93
N ALA A 97 -10.99 6.88 2.48
CA ALA A 97 -10.83 8.14 1.78
C ALA A 97 -9.88 8.00 0.58
N ALA A 98 -8.78 7.24 0.75
CA ALA A 98 -7.81 7.04 -0.33
C ALA A 98 -8.42 6.28 -1.52
N TRP A 99 -9.17 5.21 -1.26
CA TRP A 99 -9.90 4.48 -2.30
C TRP A 99 -10.96 5.34 -2.99
N MET A 100 -11.70 6.14 -2.23
CA MET A 100 -12.66 7.10 -2.79
C MET A 100 -11.95 8.14 -3.67
N SER A 101 -10.83 8.72 -3.24
CA SER A 101 -10.07 9.66 -4.05
C SER A 101 -9.48 9.03 -5.31
N ALA A 102 -9.00 7.78 -5.24
CA ALA A 102 -8.53 7.04 -6.42
C ALA A 102 -9.68 6.82 -7.41
N LEU A 103 -10.85 6.40 -6.93
CA LEU A 103 -12.05 6.22 -7.76
C LEU A 103 -12.53 7.54 -8.38
N VAL A 104 -12.62 8.61 -7.58
CA VAL A 104 -13.03 9.94 -8.05
C VAL A 104 -12.05 10.48 -9.09
N SER A 105 -10.74 10.32 -8.89
CA SER A 105 -9.75 10.71 -9.90
C SER A 105 -9.89 9.91 -11.21
N GLY A 106 -10.19 8.61 -11.11
CA GLY A 106 -10.50 7.77 -12.26
C GLY A 106 -11.76 8.19 -13.01
N LEU A 107 -12.83 8.53 -12.29
CA LEU A 107 -14.08 9.03 -12.88
C LEU A 107 -13.87 10.38 -13.55
N LEU A 108 -13.15 11.30 -12.91
CA LEU A 108 -12.84 12.60 -13.49
C LEU A 108 -12.03 12.45 -14.78
N LEU A 109 -10.98 11.63 -14.76
CA LEU A 109 -10.21 11.31 -15.96
C LEU A 109 -11.03 10.58 -17.04
N SER A 110 -11.99 9.73 -16.64
CA SER A 110 -12.89 9.06 -17.58
C SER A 110 -13.73 10.06 -18.35
N VAL A 111 -14.26 11.08 -17.66
CA VAL A 111 -15.06 12.15 -18.27
C VAL A 111 -14.20 13.03 -19.18
N LEU A 112 -12.96 13.36 -18.77
CA LEU A 112 -12.10 14.27 -19.52
C LEU A 112 -11.39 13.62 -20.73
N MET A 113 -10.98 12.36 -20.61
CA MET A 113 -10.10 11.70 -21.59
C MET A 113 -10.66 10.39 -22.15
N GLY A 114 -11.76 9.90 -21.61
CA GLY A 114 -12.33 8.61 -21.92
C GLY A 114 -11.91 7.51 -20.92
N PRO A 115 -12.78 6.50 -20.71
CA PRO A 115 -12.59 5.47 -19.70
C PRO A 115 -11.33 4.62 -19.94
N THR A 116 -10.99 4.33 -21.21
CA THR A 116 -9.79 3.58 -21.59
C THR A 116 -8.49 4.27 -21.18
N ARG A 117 -8.42 5.60 -21.22
CA ARG A 117 -7.22 6.34 -20.77
C ARG A 117 -7.17 6.49 -19.26
N SER A 118 -8.32 6.63 -18.62
CA SER A 118 -8.40 6.76 -17.16
C SER A 118 -7.92 5.50 -16.42
N ILE A 119 -8.23 4.30 -16.93
CA ILE A 119 -7.85 3.04 -16.27
C ILE A 119 -6.34 2.80 -16.32
N LEU A 120 -5.65 3.36 -17.33
CA LEU A 120 -4.18 3.39 -17.41
C LEU A 120 -3.55 4.22 -16.30
N TYR A 121 -4.31 5.09 -15.63
CA TYR A 121 -3.88 5.79 -14.42
C TYR A 121 -4.26 5.02 -13.15
N VAL A 122 -5.54 4.66 -13.03
CA VAL A 122 -6.11 4.12 -11.79
C VAL A 122 -5.41 2.83 -11.34
N ILE A 123 -5.20 1.89 -12.26
CA ILE A 123 -4.60 0.60 -11.91
C ILE A 123 -3.14 0.74 -11.48
N PRO A 124 -2.22 1.31 -12.29
CA PRO A 124 -0.82 1.39 -11.88
C PRO A 124 -0.55 2.41 -10.79
N PHE A 125 -1.22 3.56 -10.78
CA PHE A 125 -0.86 4.68 -9.89
C PHE A 125 -1.87 4.93 -8.77
N GLY A 126 -3.17 4.76 -9.03
CA GLY A 126 -4.21 4.90 -8.00
C GLY A 126 -4.06 3.83 -6.92
N ILE A 127 -3.98 2.56 -7.31
CA ILE A 127 -3.76 1.43 -6.39
C ILE A 127 -2.42 1.57 -5.65
N MET A 128 -1.37 1.96 -6.38
CA MET A 128 -0.04 2.21 -5.80
C MET A 128 -0.10 3.30 -4.73
N GLY A 129 -0.77 4.42 -4.98
CA GLY A 129 -0.91 5.51 -4.01
C GLY A 129 -1.58 5.04 -2.72
N VAL A 130 -2.65 4.24 -2.82
CA VAL A 130 -3.31 3.66 -1.65
C VAL A 130 -2.37 2.72 -0.89
N ALA A 131 -1.66 1.83 -1.60
CA ALA A 131 -0.75 0.86 -0.98
C ALA A 131 0.42 1.54 -0.27
N LEU A 132 1.07 2.51 -0.93
CA LEU A 132 2.16 3.29 -0.34
C LEU A 132 1.68 4.08 0.88
N GLY A 133 0.53 4.75 0.78
CA GLY A 133 -0.08 5.45 1.91
C GLY A 133 -0.34 4.52 3.11
N GLY A 134 -0.79 3.29 2.85
CA GLY A 134 -0.96 2.25 3.87
C GLY A 134 0.34 1.81 4.54
N LEU A 135 1.39 1.59 3.75
CA LEU A 135 2.70 1.17 4.24
C LEU A 135 3.39 2.28 5.03
N TRP A 136 3.32 3.52 4.55
CA TRP A 136 3.86 4.69 5.23
C TRP A 136 3.14 4.98 6.55
N ARG A 137 1.80 4.85 6.59
CA ARG A 137 1.04 4.99 7.84
C ARG A 137 1.43 3.94 8.88
N ARG A 138 1.82 2.74 8.46
CA ARG A 138 2.29 1.64 9.32
C ARG A 138 3.76 1.74 9.70
N LYS A 139 4.44 2.81 9.29
CA LYS A 139 5.88 3.02 9.49
C LYS A 139 6.76 1.91 8.89
N ALA A 140 6.33 1.31 7.77
CA ALA A 140 7.10 0.26 7.10
C ALA A 140 8.47 0.80 6.63
N SER A 141 9.50 -0.04 6.68
CA SER A 141 10.82 0.33 6.16
C SER A 141 10.77 0.56 4.64
N TRP A 142 11.67 1.40 4.14
CA TRP A 142 11.75 1.70 2.70
C TRP A 142 11.91 0.44 1.84
N SER A 143 12.67 -0.55 2.31
CA SER A 143 12.82 -1.81 1.59
C SER A 143 11.46 -2.51 1.40
N VAL A 144 10.63 -2.58 2.45
CA VAL A 144 9.31 -3.23 2.37
C VAL A 144 8.37 -2.43 1.46
N SER A 145 8.34 -1.10 1.60
CA SER A 145 7.47 -0.26 0.77
C SER A 145 7.88 -0.26 -0.70
N ILE A 146 9.18 -0.26 -0.99
CA ILE A 146 9.70 -0.38 -2.36
C ILE A 146 9.43 -1.77 -2.92
N THR A 147 9.61 -2.86 -2.17
CA THR A 147 9.34 -4.22 -2.68
C THR A 147 7.85 -4.41 -2.98
N VAL A 148 6.96 -4.04 -2.05
CA VAL A 148 5.51 -4.15 -2.28
C VAL A 148 5.07 -3.23 -3.42
N GLY A 149 5.58 -2.00 -3.44
CA GLY A 149 5.36 -1.08 -4.55
C GLY A 149 5.86 -1.66 -5.87
N ALA A 150 7.01 -2.33 -5.89
CA ALA A 150 7.60 -2.87 -7.12
C ALA A 150 6.74 -3.98 -7.71
N VAL A 151 6.13 -4.81 -6.86
CA VAL A 151 5.17 -5.82 -7.30
C VAL A 151 3.93 -5.15 -7.89
N ILE A 152 3.34 -4.17 -7.19
CA ILE A 152 2.15 -3.45 -7.67
C ILE A 152 2.45 -2.71 -8.98
N GLY A 153 3.61 -2.06 -9.08
CA GLY A 153 4.02 -1.32 -10.26
C GLY A 153 4.33 -2.24 -11.44
N ALA A 154 4.88 -3.43 -11.20
CA ALA A 154 5.08 -4.43 -12.26
C ALA A 154 3.74 -4.92 -12.79
N VAL A 155 2.81 -5.30 -11.91
CA VAL A 155 1.45 -5.69 -12.30
C VAL A 155 0.74 -4.57 -13.06
N GLY A 156 0.83 -3.34 -12.56
CA GLY A 156 0.26 -2.16 -13.21
C GLY A 156 0.90 -1.86 -14.57
N PHE A 157 2.21 -2.06 -14.71
CA PHE A 157 2.92 -1.93 -15.98
C PHE A 157 2.42 -2.97 -16.99
N PHE A 158 2.37 -4.25 -16.62
CA PHE A 158 1.90 -5.31 -17.52
C PHE A 158 0.43 -5.13 -17.89
N PHE A 159 -0.42 -4.73 -16.95
CA PHE A 159 -1.81 -4.37 -17.25
C PHE A 159 -1.86 -3.26 -18.30
N LYS A 160 -1.14 -2.16 -18.08
CA LYS A 160 -1.10 -1.02 -19.02
C LYS A 160 -0.56 -1.47 -20.38
N PHE A 161 0.48 -2.30 -20.38
CA PHE A 161 1.14 -2.81 -21.57
C PHE A 161 0.22 -3.69 -22.41
N TRP A 162 -0.44 -4.66 -21.79
CA TRP A 162 -1.41 -5.53 -22.47
C TRP A 162 -2.65 -4.78 -22.92
N LEU A 163 -3.16 -3.84 -22.11
CA LEU A 163 -4.29 -3.01 -22.52
C LEU A 163 -3.93 -2.17 -23.76
N LEU A 164 -2.75 -1.54 -23.78
CA LEU A 164 -2.29 -0.80 -24.96
C LEU A 164 -2.06 -1.72 -26.16
N SER A 165 -1.50 -2.91 -25.96
CA SER A 165 -1.33 -3.91 -27.02
C SER A 165 -2.67 -4.33 -27.62
N ALA A 166 -3.69 -4.57 -26.80
CA ALA A 166 -5.04 -4.86 -27.25
C ALA A 166 -5.69 -3.68 -27.99
N LEU A 167 -5.48 -2.45 -27.51
CA LEU A 167 -6.03 -1.24 -28.15
C LEU A 167 -5.39 -0.94 -29.51
N VAL A 168 -4.09 -1.22 -29.65
CA VAL A 168 -3.35 -1.06 -30.91
C VAL A 168 -3.62 -2.23 -31.88
N GLY A 169 -4.01 -3.38 -31.35
CA GLY A 169 -4.20 -4.61 -32.13
C GLY A 169 -2.89 -5.28 -32.55
N GLN A 170 -1.79 -4.96 -31.87
CA GLN A 170 -0.46 -5.50 -32.14
C GLN A 170 0.19 -5.99 -30.85
N ASP A 171 1.01 -7.04 -30.96
CA ASP A 171 1.80 -7.52 -29.84
C ASP A 171 2.99 -6.57 -29.59
N LEU A 172 2.84 -5.71 -28.58
CA LEU A 172 3.89 -4.77 -28.19
C LEU A 172 5.11 -5.48 -27.61
N TRP A 173 4.96 -6.74 -27.16
CA TRP A 173 6.05 -7.52 -26.58
C TRP A 173 7.15 -7.84 -27.62
N VAL A 174 6.77 -8.01 -28.89
CA VAL A 174 7.72 -8.22 -29.99
C VAL A 174 8.65 -7.01 -30.14
N TYR A 175 8.13 -5.79 -30.02
CA TYR A 175 8.94 -4.57 -30.11
C TYR A 175 9.86 -4.38 -28.91
N VAL A 176 9.42 -4.78 -27.71
CA VAL A 176 10.26 -4.74 -26.51
C VAL A 176 11.40 -5.75 -26.62
N THR A 177 11.08 -6.99 -27.00
CA THR A 177 12.10 -8.04 -27.13
C THR A 177 13.09 -7.71 -28.25
N ALA A 178 12.65 -7.16 -29.38
CA ALA A 178 13.56 -6.69 -30.44
C ALA A 178 14.54 -5.61 -29.94
N GLN A 179 14.04 -4.57 -29.25
CA GLN A 179 14.89 -3.52 -28.67
C GLN A 179 15.88 -4.08 -27.64
N VAL A 180 15.44 -5.02 -26.80
CA VAL A 180 16.32 -5.65 -25.81
C VAL A 180 17.36 -6.52 -26.50
N THR A 181 17.02 -7.25 -27.58
CA THR A 181 17.99 -8.00 -28.38
C THR A 181 19.08 -7.11 -28.92
N GLU A 182 18.74 -5.97 -29.53
CA GLU A 182 19.74 -5.02 -30.06
C GLU A 182 20.70 -4.51 -28.97
N ILE A 183 20.17 -4.19 -27.79
CA ILE A 183 20.99 -3.76 -26.65
C ILE A 183 21.91 -4.90 -26.17
N VAL A 184 21.38 -6.11 -26.04
CA VAL A 184 22.14 -7.29 -25.58
C VAL A 184 23.23 -7.64 -26.58
N GLU A 185 22.93 -7.66 -27.88
CA GLU A 185 23.91 -7.89 -28.94
C GLU A 185 25.02 -6.84 -28.92
N TRP A 186 24.66 -5.56 -28.77
CA TRP A 186 25.64 -4.47 -28.63
C TRP A 186 26.57 -4.68 -27.42
N VAL A 187 26.03 -5.08 -26.27
CA VAL A 187 26.83 -5.41 -25.07
C VAL A 187 27.73 -6.61 -25.34
N PHE A 188 27.21 -7.66 -25.97
CA PHE A 188 27.94 -8.90 -26.23
C PHE A 188 29.12 -8.67 -27.17
N VAL A 189 28.92 -7.92 -28.25
CA VAL A 189 29.99 -7.51 -29.16
C VAL A 189 31.08 -6.75 -28.41
N LYS A 190 30.70 -5.82 -27.52
CA LYS A 190 31.66 -5.03 -26.74
C LYS A 190 32.43 -5.85 -25.71
N LEU A 191 31.84 -6.92 -25.19
CA LEU A 191 32.46 -7.87 -24.27
C LEU A 191 33.21 -9.01 -24.98
N GLY A 192 33.11 -9.10 -26.31
CA GLY A 192 33.71 -10.20 -27.10
C GLY A 192 32.97 -11.53 -26.94
N TRP A 193 31.71 -11.53 -26.51
CA TRP A 193 30.93 -12.74 -26.28
C TRP A 193 30.23 -13.18 -27.58
N LEU A 194 30.59 -14.36 -28.10
CA LEU A 194 30.01 -14.90 -29.35
C LEU A 194 28.76 -15.79 -29.14
N SER A 195 28.11 -15.70 -27.98
CA SER A 195 26.92 -16.52 -27.69
C SER A 195 25.65 -15.82 -28.15
N VAL A 196 24.81 -16.51 -28.92
CA VAL A 196 23.49 -15.98 -29.33
C VAL A 196 22.49 -16.20 -28.20
N PRO A 197 21.89 -15.14 -27.63
CA PRO A 197 20.93 -15.28 -26.53
C PRO A 197 19.63 -15.92 -27.02
N SER A 198 19.08 -16.86 -26.24
CA SER A 198 17.78 -17.45 -26.55
C SER A 198 16.63 -16.46 -26.33
N LEU A 199 15.49 -16.67 -26.98
CA LEU A 199 14.28 -15.85 -26.79
C LEU A 199 13.84 -15.76 -25.32
N SER A 200 13.97 -16.86 -24.58
CA SER A 200 13.63 -16.91 -23.14
C SER A 200 14.56 -16.03 -22.30
N THR A 201 15.86 -16.01 -22.65
CA THR A 201 16.86 -15.17 -21.99
C THR A 201 16.60 -13.70 -22.25
N ILE A 202 16.29 -13.33 -23.51
CA ILE A 202 15.91 -11.95 -23.88
C ILE A 202 14.65 -11.52 -23.12
N GLY A 203 13.63 -12.38 -23.05
CA GLY A 203 12.42 -12.10 -22.28
C GLY A 203 12.68 -11.89 -20.79
N ALA A 204 13.56 -12.72 -20.20
CA ALA A 204 13.97 -12.57 -18.80
C ALA A 204 14.74 -11.26 -18.56
N ILE A 205 15.66 -10.88 -19.47
CA ILE A 205 16.38 -9.61 -19.42
C ILE A 205 15.40 -8.44 -19.53
N ALA A 206 14.45 -8.49 -20.48
CA ALA A 206 13.43 -7.46 -20.65
C ALA A 206 12.58 -7.27 -19.39
N ALA A 207 12.10 -8.37 -18.80
CA ALA A 207 11.37 -8.33 -17.53
C ALA A 207 12.23 -7.78 -16.38
N GLY A 208 13.51 -8.15 -16.34
CA GLY A 208 14.50 -7.62 -15.40
C GLY A 208 14.69 -6.11 -15.54
N MET A 209 14.85 -5.60 -16.76
CA MET A 209 14.97 -4.16 -17.04
C MET A 209 13.72 -3.39 -16.60
N ILE A 210 12.53 -3.93 -16.86
CA ILE A 210 11.26 -3.35 -16.40
C ILE A 210 11.22 -3.29 -14.87
N LEU A 211 11.62 -4.37 -14.19
CA LEU A 211 11.65 -4.44 -12.73
C LEU A 211 12.64 -3.43 -12.13
N VAL A 212 13.86 -3.35 -12.68
CA VAL A 212 14.88 -2.38 -12.25
C VAL A 212 14.36 -0.95 -12.44
N ASN A 213 13.78 -0.64 -13.61
CA ASN A 213 13.19 0.67 -13.87
C ASN A 213 12.08 1.01 -12.86
N ASN A 214 11.26 0.03 -12.48
CA ASN A 214 10.21 0.23 -11.49
C ASN A 214 10.76 0.46 -10.06
N ILE A 215 11.83 -0.25 -9.68
CA ILE A 215 12.53 -0.02 -8.41
C ILE A 215 13.11 1.40 -8.36
N VAL A 216 13.78 1.82 -9.44
CA VAL A 216 14.33 3.18 -9.56
C VAL A 216 13.21 4.22 -9.47
N TYR A 217 12.11 4.01 -10.19
CA TYR A 217 10.92 4.87 -10.10
C TYR A 217 10.42 5.01 -8.66
N LEU A 218 10.21 3.90 -7.95
CA LEU A 218 9.72 3.92 -6.57
C LEU A 218 10.69 4.56 -5.61
N PHE A 219 11.99 4.37 -5.80
CA PHE A 219 13.01 5.03 -5.01
C PHE A 219 12.89 6.55 -5.14
N VAL A 220 12.75 7.07 -6.37
CA VAL A 220 12.55 8.50 -6.62
C VAL A 220 11.21 8.99 -6.05
N VAL A 221 10.14 8.19 -6.12
CA VAL A 221 8.86 8.51 -5.46
C VAL A 221 9.02 8.66 -3.96
N HIS A 222 9.76 7.77 -3.29
CA HIS A 222 10.01 7.89 -1.85
C HIS A 222 10.82 9.14 -1.50
N LEU A 223 11.83 9.47 -2.32
CA LEU A 223 12.64 10.66 -2.15
C LEU A 223 11.79 11.94 -2.22
N VAL A 224 10.97 12.06 -3.27
CA VAL A 224 10.09 13.23 -3.46
C VAL A 224 9.00 13.27 -2.41
N ALA A 225 8.41 12.11 -2.06
CA ALA A 225 7.39 12.03 -1.03
C ALA A 225 7.94 12.42 0.34
N LEU A 226 9.18 12.07 0.69
CA LEU A 226 9.84 12.51 1.93
C LEU A 226 9.86 14.04 1.99
N LEU A 227 10.47 14.67 0.99
CA LEU A 227 10.62 16.13 0.94
C LEU A 227 9.28 16.87 0.92
N LEU A 228 8.29 16.35 0.19
CA LEU A 228 6.97 16.98 0.07
C LEU A 228 6.13 16.78 1.33
N LEU A 229 6.05 15.56 1.84
CA LEU A 229 5.14 15.21 2.94
C LEU A 229 5.65 15.74 4.29
N ASP A 230 6.96 15.84 4.48
CA ASP A 230 7.54 16.49 5.66
C ASP A 230 7.15 17.97 5.70
N ARG A 231 7.21 18.67 4.55
CA ARG A 231 6.74 20.07 4.45
C ARG A 231 5.24 20.22 4.67
N LEU A 232 4.46 19.18 4.40
CA LEU A 232 3.02 19.15 4.62
C LEU A 232 2.64 18.64 6.04
N GLY A 233 3.62 18.42 6.92
CA GLY A 233 3.39 17.96 8.30
C GLY A 233 2.87 16.51 8.40
N ASN A 234 3.08 15.69 7.37
CA ASN A 234 2.65 14.29 7.31
C ASN A 234 3.89 13.37 7.19
N PRO A 235 4.73 13.26 8.24
CA PRO A 235 6.02 12.59 8.12
C PRO A 235 5.88 11.11 7.77
N ILE A 236 6.69 10.67 6.83
CA ILE A 236 6.78 9.27 6.38
C ILE A 236 8.00 8.57 7.00
N PRO A 237 8.15 7.24 6.84
CA PRO A 237 9.31 6.52 7.38
C PRO A 237 10.63 7.12 6.91
N ARG A 238 11.57 7.26 7.85
CA ARG A 238 12.89 7.84 7.56
C ARG A 238 13.66 6.97 6.56
N PRO A 239 14.44 7.59 5.67
CA PRO A 239 15.20 6.86 4.66
C PRO A 239 16.36 6.06 5.28
N PRO A 240 16.95 5.10 4.55
CA PRO A 240 18.16 4.39 4.97
C PRO A 240 19.33 5.35 5.23
N ARG A 241 20.28 4.98 6.11
CA ARG A 241 21.42 5.83 6.49
C ARG A 241 22.20 6.38 5.29
N TRP A 242 22.44 5.56 4.26
CA TRP A 242 23.18 5.99 3.07
C TRP A 242 22.45 7.08 2.27
N VAL A 243 21.11 7.13 2.33
CA VAL A 243 20.31 8.19 1.70
C VAL A 243 20.31 9.46 2.55
N GLN A 244 20.25 9.33 3.89
CA GLN A 244 20.30 10.48 4.80
C GLN A 244 21.59 11.28 4.63
N VAL A 245 22.72 10.58 4.53
CA VAL A 245 24.04 11.18 4.28
C VAL A 245 24.11 11.88 2.93
N LEU A 246 23.39 11.38 1.91
CA LEU A 246 23.39 11.99 0.58
C LEU A 246 22.56 13.27 0.48
N ILE A 247 21.55 13.43 1.34
CA ILE A 247 20.60 14.55 1.31
C ILE A 247 20.95 15.61 2.38
N ASP A 248 22.01 15.40 3.17
CA ASP A 248 22.31 16.18 4.40
C ASP A 248 21.03 16.38 5.23
N TYR A 249 20.29 15.29 5.40
CA TYR A 249 18.99 15.34 6.04
C TYR A 249 19.19 15.42 7.56
N GLU A 250 19.11 16.63 8.13
CA GLU A 250 19.17 16.87 9.57
C GLU A 250 18.00 16.19 10.31
N GLU A 251 18.27 15.64 11.50
CA GLU A 251 17.34 14.80 12.30
C GLU A 251 16.06 15.50 12.76
#